data_AF-A0A348ZYP6-F1
#
_entry.id   AF-A0A348ZYP6-F1
#
_cell.length_a   1.000
_cell.length_b   1.000
_cell.length_c   1.000
_cell.angle_alpha   90.00
_cell.angle_beta   90.00
_cell.angle_gamma   90.00
#
_symmetry.space_group_name_H-M   'P 1'
#
loop_
_entity.id
_entity.type
_entity.pdbx_description
1 polymer ?
#
loop_
_entity_poly.entity_id
_entity_poly.type
_entity_poly.pdbx_seq_one_letter_code
_entity_poly.pdbx_strand_id
1 'polypeptide(L)' 'MKADIKEDLLTAGGIAKELGVSDAKVKKAINELAIQPKAKKGACSYYARDELTKIKEALT' A
#
# COMPACT_ATOMS: atom_id res chain seq x y z
N MET A 1 -15.93 16.49 -7.81
CA MET A 1 -15.54 15.80 -6.57
C MET A 1 -14.04 15.57 -6.62
N LYS A 2 -13.22 16.41 -5.97
CA LYS A 2 -11.76 16.24 -5.90
C LYS A 2 -11.48 15.53 -4.57
N ALA A 3 -11.08 14.27 -4.64
CA ALA A 3 -10.43 13.65 -3.50
C ALA A 3 -9.04 14.27 -3.43
N ASP A 4 -8.78 15.03 -2.37
CA ASP A 4 -7.45 15.49 -1.98
C ASP A 4 -6.59 14.26 -1.66
N ILE A 5 -6.00 13.65 -2.70
CA ILE A 5 -4.94 12.66 -2.56
C ILE A 5 -3.70 13.45 -2.16
N LYS A 6 -3.67 13.93 -0.91
CA LYS A 6 -2.41 14.28 -0.27
C LYS A 6 -1.51 13.06 -0.45
N GLU A 7 -0.30 13.31 -0.91
CA GLU A 7 0.72 12.33 -1.26
C GLU A 7 1.24 11.60 -0.01
N ASP A 8 0.34 10.99 0.77
CA ASP A 8 0.63 10.08 1.86
C ASP A 8 1.13 8.78 1.25
N LEU A 9 2.40 8.83 0.85
CA LEU A 9 3.22 7.68 0.58
C LEU A 9 3.32 6.87 1.88
N LEU A 10 2.59 5.76 1.94
CA LEU A 10 2.53 4.87 3.09
C LEU A 10 3.52 3.73 2.91
N THR A 11 4.23 3.37 3.97
CA THR A 11 5.06 2.16 3.95
C THR A 11 4.19 0.91 4.05
N ALA A 12 4.74 -0.27 3.72
CA ALA A 12 4.01 -1.54 3.84
C ALA A 12 3.33 -1.72 5.22
N GLY A 13 3.97 -1.27 6.31
CA GLY A 13 3.38 -1.29 7.65
C GLY A 13 2.27 -0.24 7.86
N GLY A 14 2.40 0.94 7.25
CA GLY A 14 1.32 1.94 7.23
C GLY A 14 0.08 1.42 6.50
N ILE A 15 0.28 0.73 5.38
CA ILE A 15 -0.79 0.08 4.61
C ILE A 15 -1.46 -1.02 5.43
N ALA A 16 -0.66 -1.87 6.08
CA ALA A 16 -1.15 -2.93 6.96
C ALA A 16 -2.04 -2.37 8.07
N LYS A 17 -1.61 -1.28 8.69
CA LYS A 17 -2.35 -0.59 9.75
C LYS A 17 -3.64 0.07 9.24
N GLU A 18 -3.61 0.70 8.07
CA GLU A 18 -4.78 1.38 7.48
C GLU A 18 -5.84 0.39 6.99
N LEU A 19 -5.42 -0.79 6.49
CA LEU A 19 -6.30 -1.89 6.10
C LEU A 19 -6.72 -2.77 7.30
N GLY A 20 -6.09 -2.62 8.46
CA GLY A 20 -6.30 -3.49 9.61
C GLY A 20 -5.89 -4.95 9.35
N VAL A 21 -4.95 -5.20 8.43
CA VAL A 21 -4.46 -6.53 8.09
C VAL A 21 -3.00 -6.70 8.50
N SER A 22 -2.53 -7.94 8.64
CA SER A 22 -1.13 -8.20 8.98
C SER A 22 -0.18 -7.80 7.86
N ASP A 23 1.04 -7.36 8.21
CA ASP A 23 2.11 -7.03 7.27
C ASP A 23 2.39 -8.15 6.28
N ALA A 24 2.24 -9.40 6.70
CA ALA A 24 2.36 -10.58 5.84
C ALA A 24 1.31 -10.59 4.72
N LYS A 25 0.04 -10.28 5.03
CA LYS A 25 -1.04 -10.18 4.02
C LYS A 25 -0.77 -9.04 3.05
N VAL A 26 -0.34 -7.90 3.55
CA VAL A 26 0.04 -6.77 2.70
C VAL A 26 1.20 -7.13 1.78
N LYS A 27 2.29 -7.70 2.30
CA LYS A 27 3.43 -8.13 1.48
C LYS A 27 3.04 -9.20 0.44
N LYS A 28 2.15 -10.12 0.81
CA LYS A 28 1.64 -11.16 -0.09
C LYS A 28 0.80 -10.54 -1.21
N ALA A 29 -0.16 -9.68 -0.86
CA ALA A 29 -0.97 -8.94 -1.84
C ALA A 29 -0.12 -8.02 -2.73
N ILE A 30 0.88 -7.33 -2.18
CA ILE A 30 1.83 -6.50 -2.94
C ILE A 30 2.57 -7.35 -3.98
N ASN A 31 3.04 -8.55 -3.60
CA ASN A 31 3.72 -9.45 -4.54
C ASN A 31 2.75 -10.07 -5.56
N GLU A 32 1.58 -10.53 -5.12
CA GLU A 32 0.56 -11.15 -5.99
C GLU A 32 0.03 -10.16 -7.03
N LEU A 33 -0.19 -8.91 -6.64
CA LEU A 33 -0.65 -7.84 -7.52
C LEU A 33 0.50 -7.15 -8.27
N ALA A 34 1.76 -7.56 -8.04
CA ALA A 34 2.95 -6.89 -8.55
C ALA A 34 2.94 -5.35 -8.32
N ILE A 35 2.42 -4.93 -7.17
CA ILE A 35 2.31 -3.54 -6.72
C ILE A 35 3.72 -2.96 -6.60
N GLN A 36 3.98 -1.85 -7.29
CA GLN A 36 5.31 -1.25 -7.32
C GLN A 36 5.38 -0.10 -6.33
N PRO A 37 6.42 -0.04 -5.47
CA PRO A 37 6.59 1.09 -4.58
C PRO A 37 6.86 2.36 -5.39
N LYS A 38 6.00 3.36 -5.18
CA LYS A 38 6.10 4.69 -5.78
C LYS A 38 7.37 5.41 -5.36
N ALA A 39 7.85 5.15 -4.14
CA ALA A 39 9.16 5.63 -3.70
C ALA A 39 9.84 4.55 -2.86
N LYS A 40 11.15 4.42 -3.00
CA LYS A 40 11.95 3.51 -2.17
C LYS A 40 13.02 4.34 -1.47
N LYS A 41 13.02 4.34 -0.14
CA LYS A 41 14.02 5.03 0.68
C LYS A 41 14.76 3.97 1.50
N GLY A 42 15.92 3.56 0.98
CA GLY A 42 16.71 2.47 1.56
C GLY A 42 15.96 1.13 1.54
N ALA A 43 15.81 0.51 2.71
CA ALA A 43 15.08 -0.74 2.88
C ALA A 43 13.55 -0.56 2.94
N CYS A 44 13.06 0.68 3.10
CA CYS A 44 11.64 0.98 3.19
C CYS A 44 11.06 1.36 1.82
N SER A 45 10.11 0.55 1.38
CA SER A 45 9.27 0.81 0.22
C SER A 45 8.03 1.62 0.64
N TYR A 46 7.75 2.68 -0.10
CA TYR A 46 6.61 3.56 0.04
C TYR A 46 5.65 3.36 -1.12
N TYR A 47 4.37 3.33 -0.82
CA TYR A 47 3.29 3.03 -1.74
C TYR A 47 2.24 4.14 -1.64
N ALA A 48 1.66 4.52 -2.77
CA ALA A 48 0.60 5.51 -2.77
C ALA A 48 -0.74 4.88 -2.33
N ARG A 49 -1.70 5.73 -1.94
CA ARG A 49 -3.08 5.30 -1.68
C ARG A 49 -3.79 4.63 -2.87
N ASP A 50 -3.32 4.87 -4.08
CA ASP A 50 -3.77 4.15 -5.28
C ASP A 50 -3.49 2.63 -5.16
N GLU A 51 -2.29 2.29 -4.68
CA GLU A 51 -1.89 0.90 -4.44
C GLU A 51 -2.64 0.29 -3.25
N LEU A 52 -2.96 1.09 -2.22
CA LEU A 52 -3.83 0.66 -1.12
C LEU A 52 -5.21 0.22 -1.61
N THR A 53 -5.79 0.97 -2.55
CA THR A 53 -7.11 0.63 -3.11
C THR A 53 -7.05 -0.73 -3.81
N LYS A 54 -6.02 -0.97 -4.63
CA LYS A 54 -5.79 -2.28 -5.28
C LYS A 54 -5.57 -3.41 -4.28
N ILE A 55 -4.76 -3.20 -3.24
CA ILE A 55 -4.51 -4.19 -2.19
C ILE A 55 -5.81 -4.50 -1.44
N LYS A 56 -6.62 -3.47 -1.14
CA LYS A 56 -7.92 -3.62 -0.48
C LYS A 56 -8.88 -4.43 -1.35
N GLU A 57 -8.96 -4.12 -2.64
CA GLU A 57 -9.79 -4.85 -3.61
C GLU A 57 -9.35 -6.30 -3.79
N ALA A 58 -8.06 -6.61 -3.67
CA ALA A 58 -7.58 -7.99 -3.73
C ALA A 58 -7.79 -8.78 -2.43
N LEU A 59 -8.01 -8.09 -1.31
CA LEU A 59 -8.29 -8.69 -0.01
C LEU A 59 -9.79 -8.82 0.29
N THR A 60 -10.66 -8.32 -0.60
CA THR A 60 -12.11 -8.36 -0.45
C THR A 60 -12.73 -9.71 -0.79
#